data_AF-A0A9D2ZVQ9-F1
#
_entry.id   AF-A0A9D2ZVQ9-F1
#
_cell.length_a   1.000
_cell.length_b   1.000
_cell.length_c   1.000
_cell.angle_alpha   90.00
_cell.angle_beta   90.00
_cell.angle_gamma   90.00
#
_symmetry.space_group_name_H-M   'P 1'
#
loop_
_entity.id
_entity.type
_entity.pdbx_description
1 polymer ?
#
loop_
_entity_poly.entity_id
_entity_poly.type
_entity_poly.pdbx_seq_one_letter_code
_entity_poly.pdbx_strand_id
1 'polypeptide(L)'
;MGKLAWQIIGVGAPIAAAFVARKTLTFAWEKSTKRPAPSNPVDDEISMSEALAWTIVSGVGVAVAQLVVQRIAANTVRNNFGEEALPKKFRKQIEEITD
;
A
#
# COMPACT_ATOMS: atom_id res chain seq x y z
N MET A 1 10.88 -22.09 -6.46
CA MET A 1 9.49 -21.59 -6.31
C MET A 1 9.38 -20.32 -5.47
N GLY A 2 10.23 -20.10 -4.47
CA GLY A 2 10.14 -18.93 -3.57
C GLY A 2 10.24 -17.54 -4.24
N LYS A 3 11.08 -17.37 -5.26
CA LYS A 3 11.19 -16.10 -6.01
C LYS A 3 9.85 -15.69 -6.67
N LEU A 4 9.11 -16.65 -7.21
CA LEU A 4 7.81 -16.43 -7.85
C LEU A 4 6.73 -16.06 -6.81
N ALA A 5 6.69 -16.77 -5.68
CA ALA A 5 5.81 -16.44 -4.56
C ALA A 5 6.07 -15.01 -4.06
N TRP A 6 7.34 -14.61 -3.93
CA TRP A 6 7.70 -13.25 -3.55
C TRP A 6 7.32 -12.20 -4.60
N GLN A 7 7.52 -12.46 -5.89
CA GLN A 7 7.11 -11.52 -6.93
C GLN A 7 5.60 -11.30 -6.95
N ILE A 8 4.81 -12.37 -6.81
CA ILE A 8 3.35 -12.27 -6.87
C ILE A 8 2.80 -11.67 -5.57
N ILE A 9 3.22 -12.19 -4.41
CA ILE A 9 2.64 -11.83 -3.11
C ILE A 9 3.36 -10.61 -2.51
N GLY A 10 4.70 -10.61 -2.52
CA GLY A 10 5.50 -9.53 -1.92
C GLY A 10 5.45 -8.22 -2.73
N VAL A 11 5.38 -8.29 -4.06
CA VAL A 11 5.33 -7.10 -4.92
C VAL A 11 3.92 -6.84 -5.45
N GLY A 12 3.18 -7.87 -5.86
CA GLY A 12 1.84 -7.71 -6.42
C GLY A 12 0.76 -7.32 -5.40
N ALA A 13 0.78 -7.91 -4.20
CA ALA A 13 -0.27 -7.66 -3.20
C ALA A 13 -0.34 -6.20 -2.73
N PRO A 14 0.78 -5.50 -2.44
CA PRO A 14 0.73 -4.08 -2.07
C PRO A 14 0.18 -3.17 -3.18
N ILE A 15 0.42 -3.50 -4.45
CA ILE A 15 -0.12 -2.76 -5.59
C ILE A 15 -1.64 -2.92 -5.63
N ALA A 16 -2.14 -4.16 -5.53
CA ALA A 16 -3.57 -4.43 -5.46
C ALA A 16 -4.22 -3.73 -4.26
N ALA A 17 -3.56 -3.74 -3.10
CA ALA A 17 -4.01 -3.05 -1.91
C ALA A 17 -4.17 -1.54 -2.13
N ALA A 18 -3.23 -0.91 -2.83
CA ALA A 18 -3.31 0.52 -3.16
C ALA A 18 -4.53 0.85 -4.02
N PHE A 19 -4.84 0.03 -5.03
CA PHE A 19 -6.03 0.21 -5.86
C PHE A 19 -7.33 0.10 -5.05
N VAL A 20 -7.42 -0.93 -4.21
CA VAL A 20 -8.59 -1.13 -3.34
C VAL A 20 -8.72 0.04 -2.36
N ALA A 21 -7.64 0.40 -1.67
CA ALA A 21 -7.61 1.51 -0.72
C ALA A 21 -8.04 2.82 -1.38
N ARG A 22 -7.50 3.13 -2.58
CA ARG A 22 -7.88 4.34 -3.31
C ARG A 22 -9.38 4.37 -3.60
N LYS A 23 -9.96 3.26 -4.08
CA LYS A 23 -11.39 3.17 -4.39
C LYS A 23 -12.25 3.34 -3.14
N THR A 24 -11.87 2.70 -2.04
CA THR A 24 -12.56 2.83 -0.74
C THR A 24 -12.50 4.25 -0.20
N LEU A 25 -11.32 4.90 -0.29
CA LEU A 25 -11.14 6.29 0.15
C LEU A 25 -11.95 7.25 -0.72
N THR A 26 -11.97 7.06 -2.04
CA THR A 26 -12.79 7.87 -2.96
C THR A 26 -14.26 7.74 -2.60
N PHE A 27 -14.75 6.52 -2.41
CA PHE A 27 -16.15 6.29 -2.03
C PHE A 27 -16.50 6.92 -0.67
N ALA A 28 -15.61 6.79 0.33
CA ALA A 28 -15.80 7.39 1.64
C ALA A 28 -15.83 8.91 1.57
N TRP A 29 -14.96 9.50 0.76
CA TRP A 29 -14.93 10.94 0.51
C TRP A 29 -16.24 11.39 -0.11
N GLU A 30 -16.62 10.83 -1.25
CA GLU A 30 -17.84 11.20 -1.97
C GLU A 30 -19.09 11.08 -1.11
N LYS A 31 -19.18 10.04 -0.27
CA LYS A 31 -20.30 9.87 0.66
C LYS A 31 -20.33 10.91 1.77
N SER A 32 -19.16 11.31 2.27
CA SER A 32 -19.04 12.25 3.40
C SER A 32 -19.15 13.72 2.98
N THR A 33 -18.48 14.12 1.91
CA THR A 33 -18.44 15.50 1.40
C THR A 33 -19.55 15.78 0.39
N LYS A 34 -20.21 14.73 -0.14
CA LYS A 34 -21.18 14.81 -1.24
C LYS A 34 -20.58 15.43 -2.51
N ARG A 35 -19.26 15.33 -2.67
CA ARG A 35 -18.49 15.90 -3.79
C ARG A 35 -17.51 14.86 -4.35
N PRO A 36 -17.20 14.90 -5.66
CA PRO A 36 -16.21 14.00 -6.25
C PRO A 36 -14.86 14.12 -5.54
N ALA A 37 -14.13 13.01 -5.41
CA ALA A 37 -12.82 13.03 -4.79
C ALA A 37 -11.80 13.86 -5.64
N PRO A 38 -11.05 14.80 -5.04
CA PRO A 38 -10.11 15.67 -5.75
C PRO A 38 -9.05 14.90 -6.53
N SER A 39 -9.26 14.72 -7.82
CA SER A 39 -8.37 13.93 -8.68
C SER A 39 -7.94 14.67 -9.93
N ASN A 40 -8.58 15.80 -10.23
CA ASN A 40 -8.21 16.70 -11.31
C ASN A 40 -7.53 17.96 -10.74
N PRO A 41 -6.25 18.24 -11.08
CA PRO A 41 -5.53 19.42 -10.62
C PRO A 41 -6.04 20.76 -11.19
N VAL A 42 -6.85 20.71 -12.25
CA VAL A 42 -7.35 21.90 -12.99
C VAL A 42 -8.84 22.13 -12.72
N ASP A 43 -9.37 21.54 -11.66
CA ASP A 43 -10.76 21.72 -11.27
C ASP A 43 -10.92 22.98 -10.40
N ASP A 44 -11.44 24.04 -11.02
CA ASP A 44 -11.66 25.34 -10.36
C ASP A 44 -12.76 25.30 -9.28
N GLU A 45 -13.56 24.22 -9.22
CA GLU A 45 -14.59 24.03 -8.19
C GLU A 45 -14.01 23.51 -6.86
N ILE A 46 -12.75 23.05 -6.85
CA ILE A 46 -12.10 22.46 -5.68
C ILE A 46 -11.27 23.52 -4.94
N SER A 47 -11.63 23.77 -3.68
CA SER A 47 -10.84 24.64 -2.81
C SER A 47 -9.48 24.02 -2.48
N MET A 48 -8.45 24.87 -2.29
CA MET A 48 -7.09 24.41 -1.95
C MET A 48 -7.03 23.59 -0.65
N SER A 49 -7.88 23.89 0.32
CA SER A 49 -8.00 23.12 1.56
C SER A 49 -8.58 21.72 1.32
N GLU A 50 -9.57 21.60 0.43
CA GLU A 50 -10.19 20.33 0.07
C GLU A 50 -9.21 19.41 -0.68
N ALA A 51 -8.46 19.97 -1.63
CA ALA A 51 -7.39 19.27 -2.34
C ALA A 51 -6.26 18.79 -1.39
N LEU A 52 -5.84 19.63 -0.44
CA LEU A 52 -4.83 19.28 0.54
C LEU A 52 -5.32 18.16 1.46
N ALA A 53 -6.54 18.27 1.98
CA ALA A 53 -7.15 17.26 2.84
C ALA A 53 -7.24 15.90 2.14
N TRP A 54 -7.71 15.88 0.89
CA TRP A 54 -7.76 14.66 0.10
C TRP A 54 -6.38 14.07 -0.18
N THR A 55 -5.38 14.91 -0.48
CA THR A 55 -4.01 14.45 -0.74
C THR A 55 -3.42 13.78 0.49
N ILE A 56 -3.60 14.37 1.68
CA ILE A 56 -3.14 13.78 2.95
C ILE A 56 -3.87 12.45 3.21
N VAL A 57 -5.20 12.44 3.12
CA VAL A 57 -6.02 11.24 3.40
C VAL A 57 -5.68 10.11 2.44
N SER A 58 -5.59 10.40 1.14
CA SER A 58 -5.28 9.39 0.12
C SER A 58 -3.83 8.92 0.19
N GLY A 59 -2.87 9.83 0.39
CA GLY A 59 -1.45 9.52 0.53
C GLY A 59 -1.19 8.64 1.75
N VAL A 60 -1.65 9.07 2.93
CA VAL A 60 -1.45 8.32 4.18
C VAL A 60 -2.25 7.02 4.15
N GLY A 61 -3.51 7.05 3.71
CA GLY A 61 -4.36 5.86 3.68
C GLY A 61 -3.81 4.75 2.79
N VAL A 62 -3.32 5.10 1.59
CA VAL A 62 -2.69 4.12 0.69
C VAL A 62 -1.37 3.60 1.26
N ALA A 63 -0.52 4.48 1.82
CA ALA A 63 0.75 4.06 2.42
C ALA A 63 0.56 3.09 3.60
N VAL A 64 -0.42 3.37 4.47
CA VAL A 64 -0.78 2.47 5.58
C VAL A 64 -1.28 1.12 5.06
N ALA A 65 -2.16 1.11 4.05
CA ALA A 65 -2.66 -0.12 3.46
C ALA A 65 -1.52 -0.97 2.87
N GLN A 66 -0.59 -0.33 2.14
CA GLN A 66 0.59 -1.02 1.61
C GLN A 66 1.47 -1.58 2.72
N LEU A 67 1.73 -0.83 3.78
CA LEU A 67 2.56 -1.27 4.90
C LEU A 67 1.97 -2.52 5.57
N VAL A 68 0.67 -2.50 5.85
CA VAL A 68 -0.04 -3.65 6.46
C VAL A 68 0.04 -4.87 5.55
N VAL A 69 -0.26 -4.70 4.26
CA VAL A 69 -0.24 -5.81 3.30
C VAL A 69 1.18 -6.33 3.07
N GLN A 70 2.20 -5.47 3.05
CA GLN A 70 3.60 -5.89 2.98
C GLN A 70 4.00 -6.72 4.20
N ARG A 71 3.59 -6.33 5.42
CA ARG A 71 3.84 -7.13 6.62
C ARG A 71 3.17 -8.50 6.55
N ILE A 72 1.92 -8.54 6.11
CA ILE A 72 1.19 -9.81 5.93
C ILE A 72 1.88 -10.66 4.86
N ALA A 73 2.18 -10.09 3.70
CA ALA A 73 2.88 -10.76 2.60
C ALA A 73 4.22 -11.36 3.07
N ALA A 74 5.01 -10.59 3.82
CA ALA A 74 6.27 -11.07 4.38
C ALA A 74 6.07 -12.24 5.37
N ASN A 75 5.04 -12.19 6.23
CA ASN A 75 4.72 -13.30 7.13
C ASN A 75 4.22 -14.53 6.38
N THR A 76 3.29 -14.35 5.43
CA THR A 76 2.72 -15.43 4.63
C THR A 76 3.78 -16.12 3.78
N VAL A 77 4.66 -15.35 3.14
CA VAL A 77 5.75 -15.91 2.33
C VAL A 77 6.73 -16.69 3.22
N ARG A 78 7.12 -16.15 4.37
CA ARG A 78 8.00 -16.86 5.33
C ARG A 78 7.40 -18.18 5.82
N ASN A 79 6.15 -18.14 6.29
CA ASN A 79 5.52 -19.29 6.93
C ASN A 79 5.17 -20.41 5.95
N ASN A 80 4.83 -20.10 4.70
CA ASN A 80 4.37 -21.09 3.73
C ASN A 80 5.45 -21.52 2.71
N PHE A 81 6.44 -20.67 2.44
CA PHE A 81 7.44 -20.90 1.39
C PHE A 81 8.89 -20.90 1.90
N GLY A 82 9.09 -20.72 3.22
CA GLY A 82 10.41 -20.73 3.86
C GLY A 82 11.25 -19.47 3.62
N GLU A 83 12.34 -19.32 4.38
CA GLU A 83 13.24 -18.15 4.29
C GLU A 83 14.00 -18.05 2.96
N GLU A 84 14.01 -19.12 2.16
CA GLU A 84 14.52 -19.12 0.79
C GLU A 84 13.66 -18.32 -0.18
N ALA A 85 12.37 -18.12 0.12
CA ALA A 85 11.49 -17.30 -0.68
C ALA A 85 11.71 -15.79 -0.48
N LEU A 86 12.36 -15.40 0.62
CA LEU A 86 12.73 -14.00 0.84
C LEU A 86 13.97 -13.61 0.03
N PRO A 87 14.01 -12.39 -0.54
CA PRO A 87 15.19 -11.88 -1.23
C PRO A 87 16.43 -11.87 -0.31
N LYS A 88 17.57 -12.35 -0.81
CA LYS A 88 18.85 -12.47 -0.06
C LYS A 88 19.25 -11.21 0.72
N LYS A 89 18.91 -10.02 0.20
CA LYS A 89 19.17 -8.72 0.85
C LYS A 89 18.53 -8.57 2.24
N PHE A 90 17.38 -9.18 2.49
CA PHE A 90 16.71 -9.11 3.79
C PHE A 90 17.27 -10.11 4.79
N ARG A 91 17.83 -11.23 4.33
CA ARG A 91 18.41 -12.28 5.18
C ARG A 91 19.69 -11.80 5.86
N LYS A 92 20.61 -11.21 5.06
CA LYS A 92 21.86 -10.63 5.56
C LYS A 92 21.64 -9.55 6.62
N GLN A 93 20.63 -8.72 6.43
CA GLN A 93 20.32 -7.64 7.37
C GLN A 93 19.78 -8.17 8.72
N ILE A 94 19.15 -9.34 8.74
CA ILE A 94 18.67 -9.97 9.99
C ILE A 94 19.85 -10.59 10.76
N GLU A 95 20.76 -11.27 10.07
CA GLU A 95 22.00 -11.80 10.68
C GLU A 95 22.86 -10.68 11.29
N GLU A 96 23.10 -9.59 10.55
CA GLU A 96 23.91 -8.44 11.02
C GLU A 96 23.28 -7.67 12.20
N ILE A 97 21.97 -7.75 12.40
CA ILE A 97 21.28 -7.14 13.55
C ILE A 97 21.31 -8.06 14.79
N THR A 98 21.57 -9.37 14.60
CA THR A 98 21.52 -10.38 15.66
C THR A 98 22.91 -10.74 16.20
N ASP A 99 23.99 -10.38 15.48
CA ASP A 99 25.39 -10.41 15.92
C ASP A 99 25.83 -9.10 16.59
#